data_AF-A0A7J3V2X4-F1
#
_entry.id   AF-A0A7J3V2X4-F1
#
_cell.length_a   1.000
_cell.length_b   1.000
_cell.length_c   1.000
_cell.angle_alpha   90.00
_cell.angle_beta   90.00
_cell.angle_gamma   90.00
#
_symmetry.space_group_name_H-M   'P 1'
#
loop_
_entity.id
_entity.type
_entity.pdbx_description
1 polymer ?
#
loop_
_entity_poly.entity_id
_entity_poly.type
_entity_poly.pdbx_seq_one_letter_code
_entity_poly.pdbx_strand_id
1 'polypeptide(L)' 'MNNVKIEGLKREEFTEALNVLNEAAKSYRKVLPPEAYKEPYMSLEEFSSEAERINFLTAK' A
#
# COMPACT_ATOMS: atom_id res chain seq x y z
N MET A 1 -21.55 15.14 4.89
CA MET A 1 -20.83 14.15 4.09
C MET A 1 -19.47 14.74 3.76
N ASN A 2 -18.38 14.09 4.16
CA ASN A 2 -17.05 14.55 3.72
C ASN A 2 -16.95 14.26 2.22
N ASN A 3 -16.76 15.31 1.43
CA ASN A 3 -16.48 15.16 0.00
C ASN A 3 -15.03 14.70 -0.15
N VAL A 4 -14.82 13.40 0.00
CA VAL A 4 -13.52 12.77 -0.24
C VAL A 4 -13.26 12.77 -1.74
N LYS A 5 -12.13 13.35 -2.15
CA LYS A 5 -11.71 13.35 -3.55
C LYS A 5 -10.80 12.16 -3.78
N ILE A 6 -11.13 11.35 -4.78
CA ILE A 6 -10.29 10.23 -5.22
C ILE A 6 -9.47 10.67 -6.42
N GLU A 7 -8.16 10.46 -6.37
CA GLU A 7 -7.24 10.70 -7.48
C GLU A 7 -6.24 9.56 -7.67
N GLY A 8 -5.58 9.52 -8.84
CA GLY A 8 -4.50 8.56 -9.08
C GLY A 8 -3.29 8.88 -8.21
N LEU A 9 -2.68 7.83 -7.63
CA LEU A 9 -1.48 7.96 -6.82
C LEU A 9 -0.35 8.60 -7.63
N LYS A 10 0.22 9.69 -7.11
CA LYS A 10 1.37 10.36 -7.73
C LYS A 10 2.67 9.74 -7.24
N ARG A 11 3.73 9.80 -8.06
CA ARG A 11 5.05 9.26 -7.68
C ARG A 11 5.60 9.91 -6.41
N GLU A 12 5.35 11.20 -6.21
CA GLU A 12 5.76 11.91 -4.98
C GLU A 12 5.13 11.32 -3.70
N GLU A 13 3.97 10.66 -3.83
CA GLU A 13 3.20 10.10 -2.71
C GLU A 13 3.56 8.62 -2.42
N PHE A 14 4.46 8.02 -3.19
CA PHE A 14 4.75 6.57 -3.10
C PHE A 14 5.25 6.15 -1.72
N THR A 15 6.15 6.92 -1.11
CA THR A 15 6.70 6.60 0.22
C THR A 15 5.59 6.59 1.28
N GLU A 16 4.67 7.56 1.22
CA GLU A 16 3.57 7.64 2.17
C GLU A 16 2.57 6.50 1.97
N ALA A 17 2.17 6.23 0.72
CA ALA A 17 1.30 5.12 0.38
C ALA A 17 1.90 3.76 0.80
N LEU A 18 3.21 3.57 0.56
CA LEU A 18 3.94 2.36 0.96
C LEU A 18 3.95 2.19 2.48
N ASN A 19 4.15 3.27 3.24
CA ASN A 19 4.09 3.22 4.70
C ASN A 19 2.70 2.80 5.17
N VAL A 20 1.63 3.38 4.62
CA VAL A 20 0.25 3.01 4.96
C VAL A 20 -0.02 1.53 4.67
N LEU A 21 0.38 1.04 3.50
CA LEU A 21 0.20 -0.37 3.10
C LEU A 21 0.95 -1.32 4.04
N ASN A 22 2.23 -1.03 4.34
CA ASN A 22 3.04 -1.87 5.20
C ASN A 22 2.54 -1.86 6.65
N GLU A 23 2.11 -0.71 7.19
CA GLU A 23 1.51 -0.66 8.53
C GLU A 23 0.18 -1.39 8.60
N ALA A 24 -0.70 -1.22 7.60
CA ALA A 24 -1.98 -1.93 7.54
C ALA A 24 -1.76 -3.45 7.49
N ALA A 25 -0.76 -3.92 6.75
CA ALA A 25 -0.46 -5.34 6.59
C ALA A 25 -0.04 -6.03 7.89
N LYS A 26 0.49 -5.30 8.89
CA LYS A 26 0.81 -5.88 10.21
C LYS A 26 -0.40 -6.46 10.92
N SER A 27 -1.61 -5.96 10.62
CA SER A 27 -2.86 -6.52 11.16
C SER A 27 -3.07 -7.99 10.75
N TYR A 28 -2.52 -8.40 9.59
CA TYR A 28 -2.61 -9.77 9.09
C TYR A 28 -1.72 -10.76 9.83
N ARG A 29 -0.75 -10.32 10.63
CA ARG A 29 0.16 -11.20 11.39
C ARG A 29 -0.56 -12.24 12.26
N LYS A 30 -1.76 -11.92 12.74
CA LYS A 30 -2.58 -12.79 13.60
C LYS A 30 -3.59 -13.64 12.82
N VAL A 31 -3.73 -13.39 11.52
CA VAL A 31 -4.77 -13.99 10.67
C VAL A 31 -4.16 -14.92 9.63
N LEU A 32 -3.03 -14.53 9.04
CA LEU A 32 -2.32 -15.33 8.05
C LEU A 32 -1.40 -16.36 8.71
N PRO A 33 -1.22 -17.53 8.09
CA PRO A 33 -0.21 -18.48 8.55
C PRO A 33 1.21 -17.89 8.38
N PRO A 34 2.19 -18.31 9.20
CA PRO A 34 3.53 -17.72 9.20
C PRO A 34 4.22 -17.73 7.83
N GLU A 35 4.03 -18.77 7.03
CA GLU A 35 4.59 -18.91 5.68
C GLU A 35 4.00 -17.93 4.65
N ALA A 36 2.81 -17.37 4.92
CA ALA A 36 2.16 -16.39 4.06
C ALA A 36 2.33 -14.95 4.56
N TYR A 37 2.79 -14.75 5.79
CA TYR A 37 3.04 -13.43 6.36
C TYR A 37 4.45 -12.92 6.03
N LYS A 38 4.55 -11.68 5.57
CA LYS A 38 5.82 -11.01 5.24
C LYS A 38 5.86 -9.61 5.87
N GLU A 39 7.00 -9.22 6.43
CA GLU A 39 7.20 -7.88 7.01
C GLU A 39 8.58 -7.32 6.60
N PRO A 40 8.65 -6.15 5.91
CA PRO A 40 7.51 -5.38 5.39
C PRO A 40 6.72 -6.21 4.36
N TYR A 41 5.43 -5.91 4.21
CA TYR A 41 4.58 -6.60 3.22
C TYR A 41 5.17 -6.48 1.82
N MET A 42 5.65 -5.28 1.46
CA MET A 42 6.38 -5.06 0.22
C MET A 42 7.48 -4.00 0.36
N SER A 43 8.53 -4.13 -0.45
CA SER A 43 9.57 -3.12 -0.62
C SER A 43 9.11 -1.97 -1.54
N LEU A 44 9.89 -0.88 -1.60
CA LEU A 44 9.62 0.21 -2.54
C LEU A 44 9.76 -0.23 -4.00
N GLU A 45 10.68 -1.14 -4.29
CA GLU A 45 10.87 -1.70 -5.64
C GLU A 45 9.65 -2.53 -6.06
N GLU A 46 9.21 -3.45 -5.20
CA GLU A 46 8.00 -4.24 -5.43
C GLU A 46 6.78 -3.33 -5.62
N PHE A 47 6.67 -2.27 -4.81
CA PHE A 47 5.57 -1.31 -4.91
C PHE A 47 5.62 -0.50 -6.21
N SER A 48 6.82 -0.08 -6.64
CA SER A 48 7.00 0.62 -7.91
C SER A 48 6.62 -0.26 -9.09
N SER A 49 7.04 -1.54 -9.11
CA SER A 49 6.66 -2.48 -10.16
C SER A 49 5.16 -2.73 -10.20
N GLU A 50 4.51 -2.84 -9.03
CA GLU A 50 3.06 -2.98 -8.99
C GLU A 50 2.34 -1.71 -9.45
N ALA A 51 2.86 -0.52 -9.14
CA ALA A 51 2.29 0.75 -9.60
C ALA A 51 2.43 0.97 -11.12
N GLU A 52 3.34 0.26 -11.77
CA GLU A 52 3.42 0.20 -13.24
C GLU A 52 2.43 -0.80 -13.84
N ARG A 53 2.01 -1.81 -13.06
CA ARG A 53 1.09 -2.87 -13.48
C ARG A 53 -0.38 -2.53 -13.24
N ILE A 54 -0.69 -1.81 -12.16
CA ILE A 54 -2.06 -1.49 -11.72
C ILE A 54 -2.20 -0.03 -11.27
N ASN A 55 -3.41 0.51 -11.38
CA ASN A 55 -3.72 1.87 -10.93
C ASN A 55 -3.98 1.91 -9.42
N PHE A 56 -3.09 2.57 -8.68
CA PHE A 56 -3.35 2.95 -7.28
C PHE A 56 -4.12 4.26 -7.22
N LEU A 57 -5.09 4.32 -6.31
CA LEU A 57 -5.90 5.51 -6.06
C LEU A 57 -5.74 5.95 -4.61
N THR A 58 -5.68 7.26 -4.38
CA THR A 58 -5.61 7.87 -3.05
C THR A 58 -6.83 8.73 -2.79
N ALA A 59 -7.18 8.85 -1.52
CA ALA A 59 -8.25 9.70 -1.02
C ALA A 59 -7.65 10.95 -0.36
N LYS A 60 -8.21 12.12 -0.70
CA LYS A 60 -7.88 13.42 -0.10
C LYS A 60 -9.10 14.09 0.52
#